data_AF-A0A2E6H5X7-F1
#
_entry.id   AF-A0A2E6H5X7-F1
#
_cell.length_a   1.000
_cell.length_b   1.000
_cell.length_c   1.000
_cell.angle_alpha   90.00
_cell.angle_beta   90.00
_cell.angle_gamma   90.00
#
_symmetry.space_group_name_H-M   'P 1'
#
loop_
_entity.id
_entity.type
_entity.pdbx_description
1 polymer ?
#
loop_
_entity_poly.entity_id
_entity_poly.type
_entity_poly.pdbx_seq_one_letter_code
_entity_poly.pdbx_strand_id
1 'polypeptide(L)' 'MKHLRENNETYISHLIFAGKVAIHLGLSSIFLILHGILPFWSPPESFNLDSMCKKIQGWNDYSHRRKE' A
#
# COMPACT_ATOMS: atom_id res chain seq x y z
N MET A 1 18.62 10.13 -0.49
CA MET A 1 19.73 9.15 -0.41
C MET A 1 20.33 9.00 0.98
N LYS A 2 20.37 10.03 1.84
CA LYS A 2 20.88 9.93 3.22
C LYS A 2 20.20 8.79 4.02
N HIS A 3 18.86 8.76 4.03
CA HIS A 3 18.07 7.73 4.72
C HIS A 3 18.20 6.31 4.14
N LEU A 4 18.61 6.15 2.87
CA LEU A 4 18.79 4.83 2.25
C LEU A 4 20.09 4.17 2.71
N ARG A 5 21.12 5.00 2.92
CA ARG A 5 22.45 4.56 3.35
C ARG A 5 22.49 4.23 4.84
N GLU A 6 21.65 4.89 5.64
CA GLU A 6 21.49 4.64 7.08
C GLU A 6 20.79 3.30 7.36
N ASN A 7 19.90 2.86 6.47
CA ASN A 7 19.12 1.62 6.65
C ASN A 7 19.69 0.40 5.92
N ASN A 8 20.88 0.52 5.30
CA ASN A 8 21.52 -0.54 4.53
C ASN A 8 20.64 -1.13 3.40
N GLU A 9 19.73 -0.33 2.85
CA GLU A 9 18.77 -0.77 1.86
C GLU A 9 19.13 -0.30 0.46
N THR A 10 19.04 -1.21 -0.50
CA THR A 10 19.23 -0.85 -1.90
C THR A 10 18.08 0.03 -2.37
N TYR A 11 18.40 1.07 -3.15
CA TYR A 11 17.40 1.95 -3.80
C TYR A 11 16.29 1.15 -4.50
N ILE A 12 16.65 0.00 -5.08
CA ILE A 12 15.76 -0.96 -5.72
C ILE A 12 14.72 -1.49 -4.74
N SER A 13 15.09 -1.90 -3.52
CA SER A 13 14.16 -2.42 -2.51
C SER A 13 13.12 -1.37 -2.07
N HIS A 14 13.55 -0.10 -1.98
CA HIS A 14 12.66 1.01 -1.66
C HIS A 14 11.70 1.32 -2.80
N LEU A 15 12.19 1.30 -4.04
CA LEU A 15 11.38 1.50 -5.23
C LEU A 15 10.35 0.37 -5.40
N ILE A 16 10.74 -0.89 -5.16
CA ILE A 16 9.82 -2.05 -5.19
C ILE A 16 8.74 -1.91 -4.13
N PHE A 17 9.11 -1.53 -2.90
CA PHE A 17 8.14 -1.33 -1.83
C PHE A 17 7.17 -0.19 -2.15
N ALA A 18 7.67 0.99 -2.51
CA ALA A 18 6.85 2.14 -2.88
C ALA A 18 5.93 1.81 -4.07
N GLY A 19 6.44 1.12 -5.09
CA GLY A 19 5.66 0.67 -6.23
C GLY A 19 4.54 -0.30 -5.83
N LYS A 20 4.83 -1.28 -4.95
CA LYS A 20 3.82 -2.21 -4.44
C LYS A 20 2.70 -1.48 -3.68
N VAL A 21 3.04 -0.52 -2.84
CA VAL A 21 2.07 0.31 -2.10
C VAL A 21 1.24 1.14 -3.08
N ALA A 22 1.89 1.84 -4.01
CA ALA A 22 1.22 2.73 -4.97
C ALA A 22 0.24 1.98 -5.88
N ILE A 23 0.65 0.84 -6.44
CA ILE A 23 -0.23 0.02 -7.31
C ILE A 23 -1.46 -0.44 -6.52
N HIS A 24 -1.29 -0.92 -5.30
CA HIS A 24 -2.40 -1.43 -4.51
C HIS A 24 -3.38 -0.32 -4.09
N LEU A 25 -2.87 0.86 -3.68
CA LEU A 25 -3.72 2.01 -3.39
C LEU A 25 -4.45 2.52 -4.63
N GLY A 26 -3.79 2.53 -5.79
CA GLY A 26 -4.41 2.88 -7.07
C GLY A 26 -5.58 1.94 -7.41
N LEU A 27 -5.37 0.63 -7.31
CA LEU A 27 -6.43 -0.37 -7.53
C LEU A 27 -7.56 -0.25 -6.50
N SER A 28 -7.24 -0.06 -5.22
CA SER A 28 -8.24 0.12 -4.16
C SER A 28 -9.11 1.35 -4.41
N SER A 29 -8.52 2.45 -4.86
CA SER A 29 -9.24 3.67 -5.25
C SER A 29 -10.21 3.41 -6.41
N ILE A 30 -9.76 2.71 -7.46
CA ILE A 30 -10.63 2.33 -8.59
C ILE A 30 -11.82 1.50 -8.09
N PHE A 31 -11.58 0.49 -7.26
CA PHE A 31 -12.65 -0.36 -6.74
C PHE A 31 -13.61 0.38 -5.81
N LEU A 32 -13.12 1.34 -5.02
CA LEU A 32 -13.98 2.18 -4.18
C LEU A 32 -14.89 3.09 -5.03
N ILE A 33 -14.35 3.68 -6.10
CA ILE A 33 -15.13 4.48 -7.05
C ILE A 33 -16.17 3.61 -7.75
N LEU A 34 -15.78 2.42 -8.23
CA LEU A 34 -16.70 1.47 -8.87
C LEU A 34 -17.82 1.04 -7.93
N HIS A 35 -17.53 0.77 -6.66
CA HIS A 35 -18.56 0.47 -5.65
C HIS A 35 -19.50 1.67 -5.42
N GLY A 36 -18.98 2.89 -5.40
CA GLY A 36 -19.80 4.11 -5.31
C GLY A 36 -20.73 4.32 -6.51
N ILE A 37 -20.30 3.92 -7.71
CA ILE A 37 -21.12 3.99 -8.94
C ILE A 37 -22.10 2.80 -9.02
N LEU A 38 -21.66 1.62 -8.58
CA LEU A 38 -22.40 0.36 -8.62
C LEU A 38 -22.61 -0.15 -7.19
N PRO A 39 -23.59 0.39 -6.42
CA PRO A 39 -23.75 0.07 -5.00
C PRO A 39 -24.11 -1.40 -4.74
N PHE A 40 -24.62 -2.11 -5.75
CA PHE A 40 -24.93 -3.55 -5.67
C PHE A 40 -23.71 -4.45 -5.92
N TRP A 41 -22.61 -3.89 -6.41
CA TRP A 41 -21.38 -4.61 -6.66
C TRP A 41 -20.46 -4.50 -5.43
N SER A 42 -20.10 -5.64 -4.84
CA SER A 42 -19.15 -5.67 -3.72
C SER A 42 -17.71 -5.67 -4.24
N PRO A 43 -16.83 -4.78 -3.76
CA PRO A 43 -15.43 -4.82 -4.12
C PRO A 43 -14.78 -6.14 -3.66
N PRO A 44 -13.78 -6.66 -4.40
CA PRO A 44 -13.07 -7.85 -3.97
C PRO A 44 -12.52 -7.64 -2.56
N GLU A 45 -12.54 -8.69 -1.74
CA GLU A 45 -12.21 -8.63 -0.32
C GLU A 45 -10.84 -7.98 -0.06
N SER A 46 -9.87 -8.21 -0.95
CA SER A 46 -8.52 -7.65 -0.87
C SER A 46 -8.42 -6.14 -1.11
N PHE A 47 -9.47 -5.51 -1.62
CA PHE A 47 -9.56 -4.08 -1.98
C PHE A 47 -10.72 -3.36 -1.29
N ASN A 48 -11.40 -4.01 -0.35
CA ASN A 48 -12.36 -3.32 0.50
C ASN A 48 -11.64 -2.42 1.53
N LEU A 49 -12.40 -1.54 2.19
CA LEU A 49 -11.85 -0.55 3.14
C LEU A 49 -11.12 -1.21 4.32
N ASP A 50 -11.66 -2.29 4.89
CA ASP A 50 -11.07 -2.98 6.03
C ASP A 50 -9.70 -3.58 5.69
N SER A 51 -9.62 -4.33 4.58
CA SER A 51 -8.38 -4.89 4.06
C SER A 51 -7.35 -3.81 3.70
N MET A 52 -7.81 -2.69 3.14
CA MET A 52 -6.94 -1.56 2.81
C MET A 52 -6.33 -0.94 4.08
N CYS A 53 -7.14 -0.68 5.11
CA CYS A 53 -6.65 -0.18 6.40
C CYS A 53 -5.61 -1.12 7.03
N LYS A 54 -5.90 -2.42 7.07
CA LYS A 54 -4.96 -3.44 7.58
C LYS A 54 -3.63 -3.44 6.82
N LYS A 55 -3.66 -3.33 5.48
CA LYS A 55 -2.45 -3.28 4.65
C LYS A 55 -1.65 -2.00 4.87
N ILE A 56 -2.32 -0.84 4.91
CA ILE A 56 -1.66 0.45 5.17
C ILE A 56 -0.95 0.41 6.51
N GLN A 57 -1.62 -0.11 7.55
CA GLN A 57 -1.02 -0.23 8.87
C GLN A 57 0.19 -1.17 8.86
N GLY A 58 0.08 -2.34 8.22
CA GLY A 58 1.21 -3.26 8.08
C GLY A 58 2.40 -2.67 7.31
N TRP A 59 2.15 -1.85 6.28
CA TRP A 59 3.20 -1.12 5.56
C TRP A 59 3.81 0.00 6.37
N ASN A 60 3.01 0.71 7.16
CA ASN A 60 3.48 1.74 8.07
C ASN A 60 4.43 1.11 9.10
N ASP A 61 4.01 0.02 9.76
CA ASP A 61 4.82 -0.70 10.73
C ASP A 61 6.11 -1.25 10.11
N TYR A 62 6.01 -1.83 8.90
CA TYR A 62 7.19 -2.28 8.15
C TYR A 62 8.14 -1.12 7.82
N SER A 63 7.61 0.06 7.47
CA SER A 63 8.44 1.23 7.18
C SER A 63 9.14 1.78 8.43
N HIS A 64 8.54 1.63 9.61
CA HIS A 64 9.16 2.00 10.88
C HIS A 64 10.28 1.02 11.25
N ARG A 65 10.04 -0.30 11.14
CA ARG A 65 11.05 -1.33 11.38
C ARG A 65 12.24 -1.28 10.42
N ARG A 66 12.08 -0.71 9.22
CA ARG A 66 13.19 -0.48 8.28
C ARG A 66 14.11 0.67 8.67
N LYS A 67 13.68 1.56 9.58
CA LYS A 67 14.45 2.72 10.05
C LYS A 67 15.22 2.44 11.34
N GLU A 68 15.04 1.26 11.92
CA GLU A 68 15.79 0.73 13.06
C GLU A 68 16.93 -0.16 12.54
#